data_AF-A0A2V4VZB0-F1
#
_entry.id   AF-A0A2V4VZB0-F1
#
_cell.length_a   1.000
_cell.length_b   1.000
_cell.length_c   1.000
_cell.angle_alpha   90.00
_cell.angle_beta   90.00
_cell.angle_gamma   90.00
#
_symmetry.space_group_name_H-M   'P 1'
#
loop_
_entity.id
_entity.type
_entity.pdbx_description
1 polymer ?
#
loop_
_entity_poly.entity_id
_entity_poly.type
_entity_poly.pdbx_seq_one_letter_code
_entity_poly.pdbx_strand_id
1 'polypeptide(L)' 'MAMSWVTVYGYVKGHKEQTFSISINYEINQKESFMYSQQLKKVLQAEEGSNN' A
#
# COMPACT_ATOMS: atom_id res chain seq x y z
N MET A 1 -26.35 -6.88 5.71
CA MET A 1 -25.30 -5.87 5.98
C MET A 1 -24.25 -6.04 4.91
N ALA A 2 -24.06 -5.07 4.03
CA ALA A 2 -23.04 -5.15 2.98
C ALA A 2 -21.66 -4.90 3.60
N MET A 3 -20.64 -5.62 3.16
CA MET A 3 -19.25 -5.39 3.57
C MET A 3 -18.80 -4.04 2.99
N SER A 4 -18.70 -3.01 3.82
CA SER A 4 -18.27 -1.67 3.39
C SER A 4 -16.77 -1.53 3.19
N TRP A 5 -16.00 -2.55 3.58
CA TRP A 5 -14.55 -2.55 3.57
C TRP A 5 -13.99 -3.65 2.71
N VAL A 6 -13.02 -3.28 1.88
CA VAL A 6 -12.14 -4.25 1.23
C VAL A 6 -10.71 -3.90 1.59
N THR A 7 -9.99 -4.92 2.07
CA THR A 7 -8.54 -4.84 2.23
C THR A 7 -7.89 -5.68 1.15
N VAL A 8 -7.06 -5.04 0.35
CA VAL A 8 -6.25 -5.69 -0.68
C VAL A 8 -4.83 -5.85 -0.15
N TYR A 9 -4.33 -7.08 -0.20
CA TYR A 9 -2.96 -7.42 0.15
C TYR A 9 -2.19 -7.78 -1.12
N GLY A 10 -0.95 -7.32 -1.22
CA GLY A 10 -0.12 -7.58 -2.39
C GLY A 10 1.36 -7.45 -2.10
N TYR A 11 2.15 -7.77 -3.11
CA TYR A 11 3.59 -7.56 -3.13
C TYR A 11 4.03 -7.08 -4.50
N VAL A 12 5.18 -6.41 -4.57
CA VAL A 12 5.74 -5.91 -5.83
C VAL A 12 6.21 -7.08 -6.70
N LYS A 13 5.85 -7.07 -7.98
CA LYS A 13 6.23 -8.15 -8.92
C LYS A 13 7.75 -8.32 -8.94
N GLY A 14 8.22 -9.56 -8.69
CA GLY A 14 9.65 -9.88 -8.59
C GLY A 14 10.24 -9.69 -7.19
N HIS A 15 9.52 -9.07 -6.26
CA HIS A 15 9.99 -8.68 -4.93
C HIS A 15 8.94 -9.05 -3.86
N LYS A 16 8.90 -10.33 -3.48
CA LYS A 16 7.91 -10.86 -2.53
C LYS A 16 8.02 -10.25 -1.13
N GLU A 17 9.19 -9.72 -0.78
CA GLU A 17 9.50 -9.04 0.47
C GLU A 17 8.94 -7.59 0.54
N GLN A 18 8.58 -7.02 -0.61
CA GLN A 18 8.02 -5.69 -0.73
C GLN A 18 6.49 -5.78 -0.72
N THR A 19 5.92 -5.96 0.46
CA THR A 19 4.48 -6.16 0.64
C THR A 19 3.77 -4.85 0.93
N PHE A 20 2.49 -4.77 0.58
CA PHE A 20 1.60 -3.67 0.93
C PHE A 20 0.19 -4.16 1.26
N SER A 21 -0.52 -3.34 2.02
CA SER A 21 -1.96 -3.46 2.22
C SER A 21 -2.65 -2.12 2.01
N ILE A 22 -3.79 -2.17 1.33
CA ILE A 22 -4.65 -1.01 1.11
C ILE A 22 -6.03 -1.36 1.64
N SER A 23 -6.53 -0.56 2.58
CA SER A 23 -7.90 -0.65 3.06
C SER A 23 -8.73 0.47 2.44
N ILE A 24 -9.82 0.09 1.79
CA ILE A 24 -10.74 1.01 1.11
C ILE A 24 -12.11 0.86 1.76
N ASN A 25 -12.66 1.99 2.22
CA ASN A 25 -14.05 2.08 2.63
C ASN A 25 -14.89 2.56 1.43
N TYR A 26 -15.76 1.69 0.92
CA TYR A 26 -16.60 2.00 -0.24
C TYR A 26 -17.83 2.85 0.10
N GLU A 27 -18.18 3.02 1.38
CA GLU A 27 -19.28 3.92 1.77
C GLU A 27 -18.90 5.39 1.54
N ILE A 28 -17.62 5.71 1.72
CA ILE A 28 -17.10 7.09 1.61
C ILE A 28 -16.16 7.29 0.41
N ASN A 29 -15.82 6.22 -0.33
CA ASN A 29 -14.83 6.24 -1.42
C ASN A 29 -13.47 6.87 -1.03
N GLN A 30 -13.13 6.86 0.26
CA GLN A 30 -11.87 7.39 0.76
C GLN A 30 -10.90 6.24 1.06
N LYS A 31 -9.65 6.42 0.65
CA LYS A 31 -8.54 5.54 1.00
C LYS A 31 -8.17 5.81 2.46
N GLU A 32 -8.57 4.93 3.35
CA GLU A 32 -8.33 5.14 4.78
C GLU A 32 -6.92 4.74 5.22
N SER A 33 -6.35 3.68 4.65
CA SER A 33 -5.03 3.22 5.09
C SER A 33 -4.20 2.62 3.96
N PHE A 34 -2.92 3.01 3.95
CA PHE A 34 -1.86 2.38 3.17
C PHE A 34 -0.74 1.99 4.10
N MET A 35 -0.50 0.70 4.21
CA MET A 35 0.61 0.15 4.97
C MET A 35 1.52 -0.62 4.03
N TYR A 36 2.81 -0.60 4.31
CA TYR A 36 3.81 -1.28 3.48
C TYR A 36 4.99 -1.76 4.32
N SER A 37 5.69 -2.77 3.80
CA SER A 37 6.86 -3.33 4.46
C SER A 37 8.03 -2.35 4.50
N GLN A 38 8.95 -2.56 5.45
CA GLN A 38 10.18 -1.76 5.54
C GLN A 38 11.03 -1.87 4.27
N GLN A 39 10.96 -2.99 3.57
CA GLN A 39 11.64 -3.21 2.30
C GLN A 39 11.07 -2.29 1.22
N LEU A 40 9.74 -2.21 1.10
CA LEU A 40 9.08 -1.29 0.17
C LEU A 40 9.33 0.18 0.55
N LYS A 41 9.36 0.49 1.85
CA LYS A 41 9.69 1.84 2.35
C LYS A 41 11.03 2.34 1.83
N LYS A 42 12.08 1.50 1.90
CA LYS A 42 13.43 1.85 1.47
C LYS A 42 13.49 2.18 -0.02
N VAL A 43 12.75 1.44 -0.85
CA VAL A 43 12.69 1.67 -2.29
C VAL A 43 11.98 3.00 -2.59
N LEU A 44 10.82 3.24 -1.97
CA LEU A 44 10.07 4.49 -2.16
C LEU A 44 10.89 5.71 -1.72
N GLN A 45 11.60 5.61 -0.59
CA GLN A 45 12.45 6.69 -0.08
C GLN A 45 13.71 6.92 -0.93
N ALA A 46 14.24 5.87 -1.57
CA ALA A 46 15.36 6.01 -2.50
C ALA A 46 14.92 6.74 -3.79
N GLU A 47 13.68 6.55 -4.24
CA GLU A 47 13.12 7.24 -5.41
C GLU A 47 12.73 8.70 -5.10
N GLU A 48 12.21 8.99 -3.90
CA GLU A 48 11.88 10.36 -3.48
C GLU A 48 13.12 11.26 -3.27
N GLY A 49 14.30 10.67 -3.04
CA GLY A 49 15.57 11.38 -2.85
C GLY A 49 16.33 11.74 -4.13
N SER A 50 15.83 11.41 -5.32
CA SER A 50 16.50 11.64 -6.61
C SER A 50 15.94 12.84 -7.39
N ASN A 51 15.55 13.90 -6.68
CA ASN A 51 15.28 15.23 -7.24
C ASN A 51 16.03 16.28 -6.41
N ASN A 52 17.35 16.30 -6.52
CA ASN A 52 18.23 17.44 -6.18
C ASN A 52 19.54 17.33 -6.96
#